data_AF-A0A2V1DIV5-F1
#
_entry.id   AF-A0A2V1DIV5-F1
#
_cell.length_a   1.000
_cell.length_b   1.000
_cell.length_c   1.000
_cell.angle_alpha   90.00
_cell.angle_beta   90.00
_cell.angle_gamma   90.00
#
_symmetry.space_group_name_H-M   'P 1'
#
loop_
_entity.id
_entity.type
_entity.pdbx_description
1 polymer ?
#
loop_
_entity_poly.entity_id
_entity_poly.type
_entity_poly.pdbx_seq_one_letter_code
_entity_poly.pdbx_strand_id
1 'polypeptide(L)'
;FFLDGLDEVDEKTGGLQGLTMRILQLSKIPHVKLCVGSRPELVFASAFDKYSKLRIQDLTKEDMLKYVPETLQEVHAGSLTTGNKELLLSEVVGRSDGVFLWVSLVTKSICRGLIAHEE
;
A
#
# COMPACT_ATOMS: atom_id res chain seq x y z
N PHE A 1 -1.77 18.56 10.76
CA PHE A 1 -0.43 18.11 10.35
C PHE A 1 -0.48 16.63 10.00
N PHE A 2 0.34 16.20 9.04
CA PHE A 2 0.52 14.80 8.68
C PHE A 2 1.94 14.36 9.06
N LEU A 3 2.06 13.26 9.81
CA LEU A 3 3.34 12.67 10.20
C LEU A 3 3.38 11.26 9.61
N ASP A 4 4.36 10.97 8.76
CA ASP A 4 4.47 9.70 8.06
C ASP A 4 5.68 8.89 8.55
N GLY A 5 5.64 7.56 8.37
CA GLY A 5 6.74 6.65 8.72
C GLY A 5 7.05 6.59 10.21
N LEU A 6 6.03 6.56 11.09
CA LEU A 6 6.29 6.54 12.54
C LEU A 6 7.06 5.30 13.02
N ASP A 7 6.96 4.20 12.29
CA ASP A 7 7.67 2.94 12.56
C ASP A 7 9.18 2.99 12.26
N GLU A 8 9.66 4.05 11.61
CA GLU A 8 11.09 4.23 11.28
C GLU A 8 11.90 4.85 12.43
N VAL A 9 11.27 5.13 13.58
CA VAL A 9 11.94 5.74 14.73
C VAL A 9 12.79 4.71 15.48
N ASP A 10 14.07 5.02 15.67
CA ASP A 10 14.99 4.15 16.37
C ASP A 10 14.76 4.12 17.89
N GLU A 11 15.21 3.03 18.52
CA GLU A 11 15.13 2.87 19.98
C GLU A 11 16.04 3.85 20.76
N LYS A 12 17.10 4.38 20.11
CA LYS A 12 18.07 5.28 20.76
C LYS A 12 17.49 6.68 21.01
N THR A 13 16.46 7.05 20.25
CA THR A 13 15.75 8.34 20.33
C THR A 13 14.46 8.26 21.15
N GLY A 14 14.33 7.21 21.97
CA GLY A 14 13.17 6.99 22.84
C GLY A 14 12.12 6.02 22.27
N GLY A 15 12.40 5.44 21.09
CA GLY A 15 11.64 4.35 20.50
C GLY A 15 10.19 4.68 20.19
N LEU A 16 9.46 3.65 19.75
CA LEU A 16 8.07 3.80 19.34
C LEU A 16 7.18 4.22 20.51
N GLN A 17 7.40 3.70 21.74
CA GLN A 17 6.63 4.12 22.92
C GLN A 17 6.79 5.62 23.23
N GLY A 18 8.03 6.13 23.21
CA GLY A 18 8.30 7.54 23.48
C GLY A 18 7.64 8.44 22.44
N LEU A 19 7.72 8.06 21.17
CA LEU A 19 7.04 8.75 20.07
C LEU A 19 5.52 8.76 20.27
N THR A 20 4.91 7.60 20.55
CA THR A 20 3.47 7.46 20.78
C THR A 20 2.98 8.39 21.89
N MET A 21 3.70 8.45 23.02
CA MET A 21 3.32 9.32 24.13
C MET A 21 3.37 10.80 23.76
N ARG A 22 4.37 11.23 22.97
CA ARG A 22 4.47 12.61 22.49
C ARG A 22 3.33 12.95 21.53
N ILE A 23 2.97 12.05 20.62
CA ILE A 23 1.83 12.25 19.70
C ILE A 23 0.52 12.41 20.49
N LEU A 24 0.28 11.60 21.51
CA LEU A 24 -0.91 11.71 22.37
C LEU A 24 -0.93 13.00 23.19
N GLN A 25 0.23 13.58 23.53
CA GLN A 25 0.30 14.89 24.16
C GLN A 25 -0.03 15.99 23.15
N LEU A 26 0.55 15.94 21.95
CA LEU A 26 0.27 16.90 20.88
C LEU A 26 -1.20 16.89 20.46
N SER A 27 -1.86 15.72 20.47
CA SER A 27 -3.28 15.61 20.12
C SER A 27 -4.24 16.32 21.10
N LYS A 28 -3.76 16.73 22.28
CA LYS A 28 -4.56 17.46 23.28
C LYS A 28 -4.54 18.98 23.06
N ILE A 29 -3.69 19.48 22.16
CA ILE A 29 -3.60 20.90 21.88
C ILE A 29 -4.89 21.34 21.16
N PRO A 30 -5.63 22.33 21.68
CA PRO A 30 -6.84 22.83 21.04
C PRO A 30 -6.60 23.28 19.60
N HIS A 31 -7.57 23.03 18.72
CA HIS A 31 -7.53 23.40 17.30
C HIS A 31 -6.41 22.74 16.46
N VAL A 32 -5.69 21.75 17.02
CA VAL A 32 -4.70 20.96 16.26
C VAL A 32 -5.32 19.62 15.87
N LYS A 33 -5.20 19.27 14.59
CA LYS A 33 -5.52 17.93 14.06
C LYS A 33 -4.24 17.23 13.61
N LEU A 34 -4.08 15.99 14.03
CA LEU A 34 -2.99 15.12 13.62
C LEU A 34 -3.53 13.98 12.77
N CYS A 35 -2.88 13.76 11.62
CA CYS A 35 -3.00 12.55 10.84
C CYS A 35 -1.63 11.87 10.91
N VAL A 36 -1.59 10.57 11.19
CA VAL A 36 -0.33 9.83 11.34
C VAL A 36 -0.36 8.58 10.47
N GLY A 37 0.78 8.24 9.86
CA GLY A 37 0.98 7.07 9.02
C GLY A 37 2.11 6.18 9.56
N SER A 38 1.88 4.87 9.59
CA SER A 38 2.88 3.88 10.00
C SER A 38 2.52 2.50 9.46
N ARG A 39 3.48 1.56 9.54
CA ARG A 39 3.17 0.11 9.53
C ARG A 39 2.31 -0.28 10.74
N PRO A 40 1.61 -1.44 10.69
CA PRO A 40 0.70 -1.88 11.75
C PRO A 40 1.45 -2.46 12.97
N GLU A 41 2.33 -1.66 13.58
CA GLU A 41 3.04 -2.02 14.80
C GLU A 41 2.11 -2.11 16.02
N LEU A 42 2.35 -3.08 16.91
CA LEU A 42 1.49 -3.36 18.08
C LEU A 42 1.32 -2.14 19.01
N VAL A 43 2.37 -1.34 19.17
CA VAL A 43 2.36 -0.12 20.00
C VAL A 43 1.38 0.93 19.46
N PHE A 44 1.30 1.10 18.14
CA PHE A 44 0.36 2.03 17.51
C PHE A 44 -1.05 1.46 17.49
N ALA A 45 -1.19 0.15 17.23
CA ALA A 45 -2.48 -0.52 17.23
C ALA A 45 -3.21 -0.37 18.57
N SER A 46 -2.48 -0.53 19.69
CA SER A 46 -3.03 -0.37 21.03
C SER A 46 -3.27 1.09 21.41
N ALA A 47 -2.29 1.98 21.18
CA ALA A 47 -2.38 3.37 21.63
C ALA A 47 -3.40 4.20 20.84
N PHE A 48 -3.59 3.89 19.56
CA PHE A 48 -4.48 4.65 18.68
C PHE A 48 -5.83 3.97 18.42
N ASP A 49 -6.17 2.91 19.17
CA ASP A 49 -7.35 2.09 18.87
C ASP A 49 -8.66 2.89 18.82
N LYS A 50 -8.80 3.87 19.73
CA LYS A 50 -9.97 4.75 19.85
C LYS A 50 -10.08 5.85 18.79
N TYR A 51 -9.08 6.02 17.93
CA TYR A 51 -9.07 7.05 16.90
C TYR A 51 -9.46 6.47 15.54
N SER A 52 -9.99 7.32 14.67
CA SER A 52 -10.29 6.95 13.28
C SER A 52 -9.02 6.48 12.59
N LYS A 53 -9.11 5.34 11.90
CA LYS A 53 -7.98 4.68 11.22
C LYS A 53 -8.37 4.28 9.81
N LEU A 54 -7.41 4.39 8.89
CA LEU A 54 -7.52 3.88 7.52
C LEU A 54 -6.45 2.81 7.34
N ARG A 55 -6.85 1.62 6.88
CA ARG A 55 -5.93 0.56 6.48
C ARG A 55 -5.84 0.59 4.96
N ILE A 56 -4.77 1.19 4.45
CA ILE A 56 -4.64 1.45 3.02
C ILE A 56 -4.67 0.14 2.21
N GLN A 57 -4.06 -0.94 2.73
CA GLN A 57 -4.07 -2.25 2.10
C GLN A 57 -5.49 -2.84 1.89
N ASP A 58 -6.45 -2.45 2.73
CA ASP A 58 -7.85 -2.90 2.61
C ASP A 58 -8.63 -2.05 1.59
N LEU A 59 -8.10 -0.90 1.19
CA LEU A 59 -8.77 0.11 0.38
C LEU A 59 -8.27 0.18 -1.06
N THR A 60 -7.15 -0.47 -1.39
CA THR A 60 -6.49 -0.41 -2.69
C THR A 60 -6.93 -1.50 -3.67
N LYS A 61 -7.67 -2.52 -3.22
CA LYS A 61 -8.02 -3.69 -4.04
C LYS A 61 -8.77 -3.33 -5.32
N GLU A 62 -9.77 -2.45 -5.23
CA GLU A 62 -10.56 -2.03 -6.40
C GLU A 62 -9.71 -1.28 -7.43
N ASP A 63 -8.78 -0.45 -6.96
CA ASP A 63 -7.86 0.27 -7.85
C ASP A 63 -6.91 -0.70 -8.55
N MET A 64 -6.45 -1.74 -7.87
CA MET A 64 -5.62 -2.78 -8.49
C MET A 64 -6.40 -3.59 -9.53
N LEU A 65 -7.66 -3.92 -9.25
CA LEU A 65 -8.53 -4.66 -10.17
C LEU A 65 -8.76 -3.89 -11.49
N LYS A 66 -8.72 -2.55 -11.44
CA LYS A 66 -8.79 -1.68 -12.63
C LYS A 66 -7.42 -1.51 -13.28
N TYR A 67 -6.39 -1.27 -12.49
CA TYR A 67 -5.04 -0.96 -12.98
C TYR A 67 -4.43 -2.10 -13.81
N VAL A 68 -4.55 -3.34 -13.36
CA VAL A 68 -3.93 -4.50 -14.03
C VAL A 68 -4.44 -4.67 -15.47
N PRO A 69 -5.76 -4.78 -15.74
CA PRO A 69 -6.24 -4.96 -17.11
C PRO A 69 -5.96 -3.74 -17.98
N GLU A 70 -6.06 -2.52 -17.45
CA GLU A 70 -5.72 -1.28 -18.19
C GLU A 70 -4.26 -1.27 -18.63
N THR A 71 -3.34 -1.68 -17.75
CA THR A 71 -1.91 -1.75 -18.08
C THR A 71 -1.59 -2.89 -19.06
N LEU A 72 -2.32 -4.01 -18.98
CA LEU A 72 -2.15 -5.14 -19.91
C LEU A 72 -2.68 -4.84 -21.33
N GLN A 73 -3.51 -3.81 -21.51
CA GLN A 73 -3.95 -3.37 -22.85
C GLN A 73 -2.82 -2.75 -23.67
N GLU A 74 -1.73 -2.29 -23.03
CA GLU A 74 -0.56 -1.77 -23.73
C GLU A 74 0.21 -2.84 -24.52
N VAL A 75 -0.06 -4.13 -24.24
CA VAL A 75 0.53 -5.29 -24.93
C VAL A 75 -0.31 -5.64 -26.16
N HIS A 76 0.33 -6.10 -27.25
CA HIS A 76 -0.34 -6.41 -28.52
C HIS A 76 -1.56 -7.35 -28.32
N ALA A 77 -2.63 -7.11 -29.07
CA ALA A 77 -3.93 -7.78 -28.87
C ALA A 77 -3.91 -9.31 -29.06
N GLY A 78 -2.79 -9.90 -29.51
CA GLY A 78 -2.59 -11.34 -29.72
C GLY A 78 -1.77 -12.05 -28.64
N SER A 79 -1.05 -11.34 -27.76
CA SER A 79 -0.06 -11.97 -26.86
C SER A 79 -0.69 -12.73 -25.69
N LEU A 80 -1.94 -12.42 -25.34
CA LEU A 80 -2.65 -13.04 -24.22
C LEU A 80 -4.12 -13.33 -24.58
N THR A 81 -4.54 -14.57 -24.33
CA THR A 81 -5.96 -14.96 -24.35
C THR A 81 -6.71 -14.30 -23.18
N THR A 82 -8.04 -14.16 -23.30
CA THR A 82 -8.88 -13.63 -22.22
C THR A 82 -8.69 -14.39 -20.91
N GLY A 83 -8.63 -15.72 -20.96
CA GLY A 83 -8.39 -16.55 -19.78
C GLY A 83 -7.05 -16.28 -19.10
N ASN A 84 -5.97 -16.06 -19.88
CA ASN A 84 -4.67 -15.72 -19.31
C ASN A 84 -4.69 -14.33 -18.64
N LYS A 85 -5.43 -13.36 -19.19
CA LYS A 85 -5.59 -12.03 -18.57
C LYS A 85 -6.31 -12.11 -17.23
N GLU A 86 -7.37 -12.91 -17.13
CA GLU A 86 -8.10 -13.14 -15.88
C GLU A 86 -7.25 -13.85 -14.82
N LEU A 87 -6.48 -14.86 -15.23
CA LEU A 87 -5.54 -15.55 -14.35
C LEU A 87 -4.46 -14.59 -13.82
N LEU A 88 -3.84 -13.80 -14.69
CA LEU A 88 -2.85 -12.80 -14.28
C LEU A 88 -3.45 -11.74 -13.36
N LEU A 89 -4.66 -11.27 -13.64
CA LEU A 89 -5.38 -10.35 -12.77
C LEU A 89 -5.53 -10.93 -11.36
N SER A 90 -6.08 -12.14 -11.25
CA SER A 90 -6.30 -12.80 -9.97
C SER A 90 -4.99 -13.04 -9.22
N GLU A 91 -3.94 -13.45 -9.93
CA GLU A 91 -2.66 -13.79 -9.31
C GLU A 91 -1.91 -12.53 -8.83
N VAL A 92 -1.88 -11.47 -9.65
CA VAL A 92 -1.22 -10.22 -9.29
C VAL A 92 -1.95 -9.53 -8.14
N VAL A 93 -3.27 -9.40 -8.21
CA VAL A 93 -4.04 -8.77 -7.12
C VAL A 93 -3.98 -9.63 -5.86
N GLY A 94 -4.11 -10.95 -5.99
CA GLY A 94 -4.09 -11.89 -4.86
C GLY A 94 -2.77 -11.92 -4.11
N ARG A 95 -1.63 -11.78 -4.80
CA ARG A 95 -0.30 -11.76 -4.18
C ARG A 95 0.17 -10.41 -3.68
N SER A 96 -0.58 -9.34 -3.94
CA SER A 96 -0.15 -7.98 -3.63
C SER A 96 -0.18 -7.63 -2.15
N ASP A 97 -0.93 -8.38 -1.33
CA ASP A 97 -1.25 -8.02 0.06
C ASP A 97 -1.70 -6.55 0.22
N GLY A 98 -2.40 -6.02 -0.79
CA GLY A 98 -2.87 -4.63 -0.81
C GLY A 98 -1.80 -3.58 -1.14
N VAL A 99 -0.58 -4.00 -1.51
CA VAL A 99 0.52 -3.11 -1.90
C VAL A 99 0.43 -2.71 -3.38
N PHE A 100 -0.13 -1.54 -3.66
CA PHE A 100 -0.33 -1.05 -5.04
C PHE A 100 0.99 -0.88 -5.82
N LEU A 101 2.05 -0.46 -5.15
CA LEU A 101 3.38 -0.34 -5.78
C LEU A 101 3.86 -1.69 -6.33
N TRP A 102 3.65 -2.77 -5.58
CA TRP A 102 4.01 -4.12 -6.02
C TRP A 102 3.23 -4.51 -7.28
N VAL A 103 1.91 -4.27 -7.29
CA VAL A 103 1.05 -4.49 -8.46
C VAL A 103 1.56 -3.71 -9.68
N SER A 104 1.89 -2.43 -9.50
CA SER A 104 2.41 -1.60 -10.60
C SER A 104 3.70 -2.15 -11.18
N LEU A 105 4.64 -2.55 -10.32
CA LEU A 105 5.94 -3.08 -10.74
C LEU A 105 5.81 -4.44 -11.44
N VAL A 106 5.03 -5.36 -10.87
CA VAL A 106 4.83 -6.71 -11.41
C VAL A 106 4.12 -6.67 -12.75
N THR A 107 3.00 -5.94 -12.85
CA THR A 107 2.26 -5.81 -14.12
C THR A 107 3.13 -5.21 -15.22
N LYS A 108 3.88 -4.15 -14.92
CA LYS A 108 4.82 -3.56 -15.90
C LYS A 108 5.93 -4.55 -16.29
N SER A 109 6.40 -5.38 -15.35
CA SER A 109 7.39 -6.41 -15.64
C SER A 109 6.85 -7.49 -16.57
N ILE A 110 5.59 -7.90 -16.37
CA ILE A 110 4.88 -8.84 -17.26
C ILE A 110 4.75 -8.22 -18.66
N CYS A 111 4.28 -6.98 -18.78
CA CYS A 111 4.16 -6.30 -20.07
C CYS A 111 5.50 -6.26 -20.82
N ARG A 112 6.60 -5.88 -20.14
CA ARG A 112 7.93 -5.89 -20.75
C ARG A 112 8.36 -7.28 -21.22
N GLY A 113 8.11 -8.32 -20.43
CA GLY A 113 8.43 -9.69 -20.80
C GLY A 113 7.68 -10.15 -22.04
N LEU A 114 6.39 -9.79 -22.16
CA LEU A 114 5.57 -10.12 -23.32
C LEU A 114 6.05 -9.40 -24.58
N ILE A 115 6.36 -8.10 -24.49
CA ILE A 115 6.87 -7.31 -25.62
C ILE A 115 8.23 -7.84 -26.09
N ALA A 116 9.15 -8.16 -25.17
CA ALA A 116 10.49 -8.64 -25.52
C ALA A 116 10.51 -10.05 -26.13
N HIS A 117 9.43 -10.84 -25.97
CA HIS A 117 9.29 -12.14 -26.60
C HIS A 117 8.64 -12.08 -28.01
N GLU A 118 8.20 -10.89 -28.46
CA GLU A 118 7.66 -10.67 -29.80
C GLU A 118 8.71 -10.16 -30.82
N GLU A 119 9.92 -9.81 -30.38
CA GLU A 119 11.12 -9.52 -31.21
C GLU A 119 11.99 -10.77 -31.44
#